data_AF-A0A0F8YGT2-F1
#
_entry.id   AF-A0A0F8YGT2-F1
#
_cell.length_a   1.000
_cell.length_b   1.000
_cell.length_c   1.000
_cell.angle_alpha   90.00
_cell.angle_beta   90.00
_cell.angle_gamma   90.00
#
_symmetry.space_group_name_H-M   'P 1'
#
loop_
_entity.id
_entity.type
_entity.pdbx_description
1 polymer ?
#
loop_
_entity_poly.entity_id
_entity_poly.type
_entity_poly.pdbx_seq_one_letter_code
_entity_poly.pdbx_strand_id
1 'polypeptide(L)' 'MRNFDDDLVEELKNPESAAYFANAQAESARELLECGVITELNETSLNNKTVRSELR' A
#
# COMPACT_ATOMS: atom_id res chain seq x y z
N MET A 1 7.99 1.50 -25.68
CA MET A 1 7.41 2.30 -24.57
C MET A 1 7.73 1.55 -23.31
N ARG A 2 8.40 2.18 -22.33
CA ARG A 2 8.41 1.62 -20.98
C ARG A 2 7.05 1.88 -20.37
N ASN A 3 6.52 0.93 -19.62
CA ASN A 3 5.30 1.15 -18.86
C ASN A 3 5.67 1.93 -17.61
N PHE A 4 4.87 2.93 -17.24
CA PHE A 4 5.05 3.68 -15.99
C PHE A 4 5.13 2.76 -14.77
N ASP A 5 4.45 1.62 -14.84
CA ASP A 5 4.46 0.60 -13.80
C ASP A 5 5.84 -0.06 -13.62
N ASP A 6 6.62 -0.24 -14.69
CA ASP A 6 7.94 -0.87 -14.61
C ASP A 6 8.96 0.04 -13.93
N ASP A 7 8.94 1.34 -14.26
CA ASP A 7 9.83 2.34 -13.66
C ASP A 7 9.48 2.59 -12.17
N LEU A 8 8.18 2.60 -11.83
CA LEU A 8 7.73 2.73 -10.43
C LEU A 8 8.09 1.49 -9.59
N VAL A 9 7.92 0.29 -10.13
CA VAL A 9 8.30 -0.96 -9.44
C VAL A 9 9.80 -1.00 -9.17
N GLU A 10 10.63 -0.46 -10.07
CA GLU A 10 12.07 -0.37 -9.85
C GLU A 10 12.43 0.65 -8.76
N GLU A 11 11.78 1.81 -8.72
CA GLU A 11 11.96 2.81 -7.65
C GLU A 11 11.51 2.30 -6.28
N LEU A 12 10.40 1.56 -6.22
CA LEU A 12 9.87 0.99 -4.98
C LEU A 12 10.75 -0.15 -4.41
N LYS A 13 11.79 -0.60 -5.12
CA LYS A 13 12.83 -1.46 -4.53
C LYS A 13 13.70 -0.70 -3.53
N ASN A 14 13.79 0.63 -3.63
CA ASN A 14 14.46 1.44 -2.65
C ASN A 14 13.52 1.62 -1.43
N PRO A 15 13.92 1.18 -0.22
CA PRO A 15 13.08 1.29 0.96
C PRO A 15 12.69 2.72 1.33
N GLU A 16 13.56 3.70 1.05
CA GLU A 16 13.28 5.12 1.31
C GLU A 16 12.18 5.64 0.37
N SER A 17 12.28 5.30 -0.92
CA SER A 17 11.26 5.62 -1.91
C SER A 17 9.93 4.95 -1.57
N ALA A 18 9.97 3.64 -1.24
CA ALA A 18 8.77 2.90 -0.84
C ALA A 18 8.08 3.50 0.39
N ALA A 19 8.85 3.91 1.41
CA ALA A 19 8.30 4.57 2.59
C ALA A 19 7.67 5.93 2.25
N TYR A 20 8.33 6.71 1.39
CA TYR A 20 7.80 7.98 0.92
C TYR A 20 6.46 7.79 0.18
N PHE A 21 6.40 6.86 -0.77
CA PHE A 21 5.19 6.54 -1.53
C PHE A 21 4.06 6.03 -0.64
N ALA A 22 4.36 5.15 0.32
CA ALA A 22 3.35 4.65 1.26
C ALA A 22 2.75 5.78 2.12
N ASN A 23 3.59 6.71 2.60
CA ASN A 23 3.13 7.86 3.36
C ASN A 23 2.28 8.81 2.50
N ALA A 24 2.73 9.12 1.28
CA ALA A 24 2.00 9.97 0.35
C ALA A 24 0.62 9.38 -0.01
N GLN A 25 0.56 8.06 -0.21
CA GLN A 25 -0.70 7.36 -0.46
C GLN A 25 -1.64 7.42 0.75
N ALA A 26 -1.13 7.24 1.96
CA ALA A 26 -1.91 7.32 3.18
C ALA A 26 -2.45 8.74 3.44
N GLU A 27 -1.65 9.77 3.17
CA GLU A 27 -2.07 11.17 3.27
C GLU A 27 -3.15 11.51 2.25
N SER A 28 -2.95 11.16 0.98
CA SER A 28 -3.94 11.37 -0.07
C SER A 28 -5.27 10.67 0.24
N ALA A 29 -5.24 9.44 0.76
CA ALA A 29 -6.45 8.73 1.15
C ALA A 29 -7.21 9.43 2.28
N ARG A 30 -6.50 10.04 3.25
CA ARG A 30 -7.12 10.82 4.33
C ARG A 30 -7.80 12.09 3.81
N GLU A 31 -7.17 12.80 2.89
CA GLU A 31 -7.77 13.99 2.27
C GLU A 31 -9.04 13.63 1.49
N LEU A 32 -9.03 12.51 0.75
CA LEU A 32 -10.22 12.01 0.04
C LEU A 32 -11.36 11.65 1.00
N LEU A 33 -11.05 11.12 2.18
CA LEU A 33 -12.03 10.85 3.23
C LEU A 33 -12.60 12.16 3.80
N GLU A 34 -11.75 13.14 4.09
CA GLU A 34 -12.18 14.45 4.60
C GLU A 34 -13.08 15.19 3.60
N CYS A 35 -12.76 15.08 2.30
CA CYS A 35 -13.57 15.64 1.22
C CYS A 35 -14.85 14.83 0.94
N GLY A 36 -15.06 13.69 1.61
CA GLY A 36 -16.22 12.83 1.44
C GLY A 36 -16.27 12.09 0.10
N VAL A 37 -15.13 12.00 -0.62
CA VAL A 37 -15.01 11.23 -1.87
C VAL A 37 -15.05 9.74 -1.58
N ILE A 38 -14.41 9.32 -0.50
CA ILE A 38 -14.49 7.97 0.06
C ILE A 38 -15.10 8.04 1.45
N THR A 39 -15.72 6.96 1.90
CA THR A 39 -16.39 6.88 3.22
C THR A 39 -15.58 6.13 4.27
N GLU A 40 -14.57 5.38 3.85
CA GLU A 40 -13.71 4.58 4.72
C GLU A 40 -12.31 4.46 4.12
N LEU A 41 -11.29 4.34 4.98
CA LEU A 41 -9.94 3.99 4.56
C LEU A 41 -9.87 2.48 4.37
N ASN A 42 -9.32 2.05 3.23
CA ASN A 42 -9.11 0.63 2.98
C ASN A 42 -7.90 0.16 3.81
N GLU A 43 -8.15 -0.19 5.06
CA GLU A 43 -7.18 -0.90 5.88
C GLU A 43 -6.94 -2.25 5.21
N THR A 44 -5.78 -2.40 4.57
CA THR A 44 -5.38 -3.67 3.98
C THR A 44 -5.24 -4.67 5.12
N SER A 45 -6.35 -5.35 5.43
CA SER A 45 -6.41 -6.34 6.48
C SER A 45 -5.33 -7.37 6.19
N LEU A 46 -4.34 -7.41 7.07
CA LEU A 46 -3.40 -8.50 7.27
C LEU A 46 -4.19 -9.76 7.67
N ASN A 47 -5.00 -10.29 6.77
CA ASN A 47 -5.53 -11.65 6.82
C ASN A 47 -4.40 -12.61 6.41
N ASN A 48 -3.27 -12.53 7.11
CA ASN A 48 -2.36 -13.65 7.19
C ASN A 48 -3.05 -14.71 8.04
N LYS A 49 -3.86 -15.56 7.40
CA LYS A 49 -4.11 -16.90 7.92
C LYS A 49 -2.75 -17.59 7.97
N THR A 50 -2.05 -17.38 9.08
CA THR A 50 -0.91 -18.21 9.47
C THR A 50 -1.49 -19.61 9.61
N VAL A 51 -1.36 -20.40 8.55
CA VAL A 51 -1.53 -21.84 8.64
C VAL A 51 -0.39 -22.31 9.53
N ARG A 52 -0.62 -22.33 10.84
CA ARG A 52 0.17 -23.11 11.78
C ARG A 52 -0.05 -24.55 11.36
N SER A 53 0.86 -25.06 10.52
CA SER A 53 1.03 -26.49 10.32
C SER A 53 1.31 -27.07 11.70
N GLU A 54 0.30 -27.68 12.31
CA GLU A 54 0.48 -28.43 13.54
C GLU A 54 1.50 -29.53 13.27
N LEU A 55 2.58 -29.46 14.03
CA LEU A 55 3.60 -30.47 14.16
C LEU A 55 2.93 -31.75 14.68
N ARG A 56 2.81 -32.78 13.83
CA ARG A 56 2.59 -34.17 14.23
C ARG A 56 3.42 -35.09 13.35
#